data_AF-A0A5C4XRB1-F1
#
_entry.id   AF-A0A5C4XRB1-F1
#
_cell.length_a   1.000
_cell.length_b   1.000
_cell.length_c   1.000
_cell.angle_alpha   90.00
_cell.angle_beta   90.00
_cell.angle_gamma   90.00
#
_symmetry.space_group_name_H-M   'P 1'
#
loop_
_entity.id
_entity.type
_entity.pdbx_description
1 polymer ?
#
loop_
_entity_poly.entity_id
_entity_poly.type
_entity_poly.pdbx_seq_one_letter_code
_entity_poly.pdbx_strand_id
1 'polypeptide(L)'
;MFYTMRARWLRLPLWGKWVSGLAVVFLWSSIGPALNERHFLPALFQNFVALSLHWGLIALAFGGAIWAGLKVAAKTGKSWLGWVVGLVVVVVIAGPVTGLFEGLPGVGKRLSDLGNSDCYTEWDGRSNPVVCD
;
A
#
# COMPACT_ATOMS: atom_id res chain seq x y z
N MET A 1 -14.17 26.82 8.37
CA MET A 1 -14.24 25.41 7.92
C MET A 1 -13.01 24.58 8.31
N PHE A 2 -11.78 25.09 8.17
CA PHE A 2 -10.57 24.36 8.60
C PHE A 2 -10.50 24.05 10.11
N TYR A 3 -10.94 24.98 10.97
CA TYR A 3 -10.93 24.76 12.42
C TYR A 3 -11.84 23.60 12.88
N THR A 4 -13.00 23.43 12.25
CA THR A 4 -13.94 22.35 12.60
C THR A 4 -13.43 20.99 12.14
N MET A 5 -12.76 20.90 10.98
CA MET A 5 -12.13 19.67 10.52
C MET A 5 -10.96 19.25 11.42
N ARG A 6 -10.08 20.17 11.79
CA ARG A 6 -8.95 19.90 12.69
C ARG A 6 -9.43 19.40 14.05
N ALA A 7 -10.43 20.03 14.64
CA ALA A 7 -11.00 19.62 15.92
C ALA A 7 -11.60 18.20 15.86
N ARG A 8 -12.25 17.85 14.74
CA ARG A 8 -12.82 16.52 14.54
C ARG A 8 -11.74 15.44 14.32
N TRP A 9 -10.67 15.77 13.59
CA TRP A 9 -9.54 14.88 13.37
C TRP A 9 -8.78 14.59 14.68
N LEU A 10 -8.58 15.61 15.52
CA LEU A 10 -7.92 15.45 16.82
C LEU A 10 -8.70 14.54 17.79
N ARG A 11 -10.02 14.41 17.62
CA ARG A 11 -10.89 13.53 18.41
C ARG A 11 -10.86 12.07 17.94
N LEU A 12 -10.26 11.76 16.80
CA LEU A 12 -10.14 10.38 16.34
C LEU A 12 -9.23 9.57 17.28
N PRO A 13 -9.48 8.26 17.44
CA PRO A 13 -8.53 7.37 18.07
C PRO A 13 -7.19 7.39 17.30
N LEU A 14 -6.10 6.99 17.97
CA LEU A 14 -4.75 7.06 17.39
C LEU A 14 -4.67 6.39 16.01
N TRP A 15 -5.29 5.20 15.85
CA TRP A 15 -5.34 4.50 14.57
C TRP A 15 -6.08 5.31 13.49
N GLY A 16 -7.16 6.01 13.84
CA GLY A 16 -7.93 6.82 12.90
C GLY A 16 -7.15 8.03 12.39
N LYS A 17 -6.30 8.61 13.24
CA LYS A 17 -5.36 9.68 12.83
C LYS A 17 -4.33 9.18 11.84
N TRP A 18 -3.75 8.00 12.09
CA TRP A 18 -2.79 7.37 11.18
C TRP A 18 -3.41 7.01 9.84
N VAL A 19 -4.57 6.34 9.84
CA VAL A 19 -5.26 5.92 8.61
C VAL A 19 -5.64 7.13 7.76
N SER A 20 -6.20 8.18 8.37
CA SER A 20 -6.56 9.40 7.64
C SER A 20 -5.33 10.18 7.15
N GLY A 21 -4.24 10.22 7.91
CA GLY A 21 -2.97 10.80 7.47
C GLY A 21 -2.40 10.07 6.25
N LEU A 22 -2.32 8.74 6.31
CA LEU A 22 -1.86 7.90 5.19
C LEU A 22 -2.77 8.06 3.95
N ALA A 23 -4.10 8.12 4.15
CA ALA A 23 -5.03 8.35 3.06
C ALA A 23 -4.77 9.69 2.34
N VAL A 24 -4.47 10.76 3.09
CA VAL A 24 -4.11 12.06 2.48
C VAL A 24 -2.80 11.97 1.70
N VAL A 25 -1.79 11.25 2.24
CA VAL A 25 -0.51 11.04 1.54
C VAL A 25 -0.72 10.27 0.23
N PHE A 26 -1.45 9.15 0.28
CA PHE A 26 -1.72 8.36 -0.93
C PHE A 26 -2.56 9.12 -1.95
N LEU A 27 -3.54 9.92 -1.49
CA LEU A 27 -4.32 10.78 -2.37
C LEU A 27 -3.42 11.81 -3.05
N TRP A 28 -2.52 12.45 -2.31
CA TRP A 28 -1.57 13.42 -2.85
C TRP A 28 -0.63 12.79 -3.88
N SER A 29 -0.04 11.63 -3.55
CA SER A 29 0.83 10.88 -4.46
C SER A 29 0.12 10.42 -5.74
N SER A 30 -1.21 10.28 -5.71
CA SER A 30 -2.01 9.88 -6.87
C SER A 30 -2.28 11.03 -7.86
N ILE A 31 -2.10 12.30 -7.44
CA ILE A 31 -2.39 13.47 -8.29
C ILE A 31 -1.45 13.52 -9.49
N GLY A 32 -0.15 13.35 -9.28
CA GLY A 32 0.87 13.46 -10.33
C GLY A 32 0.59 12.51 -11.51
N PRO A 33 0.44 11.19 -11.28
CA PRO A 33 0.08 10.24 -12.33
C PRO A 33 -1.27 10.55 -13.00
N ALA A 34 -2.27 11.00 -12.24
CA ALA A 34 -3.61 11.29 -12.76
C ALA A 34 -3.66 12.49 -13.71
N LEU A 35 -2.77 13.48 -13.54
CA LEU A 35 -2.72 14.67 -14.40
C LEU A 35 -2.33 14.35 -15.86
N ASN A 36 -1.64 13.24 -16.09
CA ASN A 36 -1.17 12.83 -17.42
C ASN A 36 -2.19 11.99 -18.21
N GLU A 37 -3.36 11.70 -17.62
CA GLU A 37 -4.37 10.85 -18.25
C GLU A 37 -5.56 11.65 -18.77
N ARG A 38 -6.15 11.20 -19.90
CA ARG A 38 -7.36 11.83 -20.48
C ARG A 38 -8.53 11.90 -19.49
N HIS A 39 -8.60 10.94 -18.56
CA HIS A 39 -9.66 10.87 -17.55
C HIS A 39 -9.05 10.98 -16.15
N PHE A 40 -8.89 12.23 -15.68
CA PHE A 40 -8.27 12.54 -14.40
C PHE A 40 -8.93 11.82 -13.20
N LEU A 41 -10.26 11.88 -13.08
CA LEU A 41 -10.96 11.39 -11.89
C LEU A 41 -10.87 9.85 -11.73
N PRO A 42 -11.13 9.04 -12.77
CA PRO A 42 -10.92 7.60 -12.70
C PRO A 42 -9.48 7.20 -12.43
N ALA A 43 -8.52 7.89 -13.05
CA ALA A 43 -7.08 7.66 -12.85
C ALA A 43 -6.65 7.93 -11.41
N LEU A 44 -7.10 9.04 -10.83
CA LEU A 44 -6.84 9.40 -9.43
C LEU A 44 -7.33 8.30 -8.48
N PHE A 45 -8.57 7.83 -8.68
CA PHE A 45 -9.16 6.81 -7.83
C PHE A 45 -8.46 5.46 -7.98
N GLN A 46 -8.17 5.05 -9.22
CA GLN A 46 -7.45 3.79 -9.49
C GLN A 46 -6.05 3.78 -8.86
N ASN A 47 -5.30 4.87 -8.98
CA ASN A 47 -3.98 5.01 -8.35
C ASN A 47 -4.07 5.03 -6.83
N PHE A 48 -5.04 5.75 -6.27
CA PHE A 48 -5.23 5.80 -4.82
C PHE A 48 -5.53 4.40 -4.25
N VAL A 49 -6.41 3.65 -4.90
CA VAL A 49 -6.73 2.28 -4.50
C VAL A 49 -5.52 1.37 -4.69
N ALA A 50 -4.80 1.46 -5.81
CA ALA A 50 -3.60 0.67 -6.05
C ALA A 50 -2.52 0.89 -4.97
N LEU A 51 -2.21 2.15 -4.64
CA LEU A 51 -1.27 2.51 -3.57
C LEU A 51 -1.74 2.01 -2.21
N SER A 52 -3.02 2.20 -1.90
CA SER A 52 -3.61 1.76 -0.63
C SER A 52 -3.52 0.25 -0.46
N LEU A 53 -3.80 -0.51 -1.52
CA LEU A 53 -3.69 -1.95 -1.52
C LEU A 53 -2.24 -2.39 -1.42
N HIS A 54 -1.34 -1.86 -2.25
CA HIS A 54 0.07 -2.23 -2.27
C HIS A 54 0.73 -2.05 -0.90
N TRP A 55 0.69 -0.82 -0.37
CA TRP A 55 1.32 -0.51 0.92
C TRP A 55 0.56 -1.11 2.10
N GLY A 56 -0.77 -1.20 2.01
CA GLY A 56 -1.59 -1.86 3.02
C GLY A 56 -1.26 -3.34 3.16
N LEU A 57 -1.06 -4.05 2.05
CA LEU A 57 -0.68 -5.46 2.03
C LEU A 57 0.74 -5.67 2.56
N ILE A 58 1.70 -4.81 2.21
CA ILE A 58 3.05 -4.85 2.78
C ILE A 58 2.98 -4.68 4.30
N ALA A 59 2.26 -3.66 4.78
CA ALA A 59 2.10 -3.43 6.21
C ALA A 59 1.41 -4.62 6.92
N LEU A 60 0.39 -5.23 6.28
CA LEU A 60 -0.29 -6.41 6.80
C LEU A 60 0.66 -7.63 6.85
N ALA A 61 1.45 -7.84 5.80
CA ALA A 61 2.39 -8.96 5.70
C ALA A 61 3.44 -8.89 6.81
N PHE A 62 4.12 -7.76 6.94
CA PHE A 62 5.16 -7.58 7.97
C PHE A 62 4.57 -7.49 9.38
N GLY A 63 3.51 -6.70 9.57
CA GLY A 63 2.87 -6.55 10.87
C GLY A 63 2.27 -7.87 11.37
N GLY A 64 1.59 -8.61 10.49
CA GLY A 64 1.05 -9.93 10.76
C GLY A 64 2.14 -10.96 11.06
N ALA A 65 3.23 -10.98 10.27
CA ALA A 65 4.36 -11.87 10.48
C ALA A 65 5.07 -11.64 11.82
N ILE A 66 5.33 -10.37 12.16
CA ILE A 66 5.94 -10.01 13.45
C ILE A 66 5.01 -10.44 14.60
N TRP A 67 3.73 -10.10 14.52
CA TRP A 67 2.77 -10.45 15.56
C TRP A 67 2.64 -11.97 15.76
N ALA A 68 2.50 -12.73 14.68
CA ALA A 68 2.37 -14.17 14.71
C ALA A 68 3.66 -14.83 15.20
N GLY A 69 4.82 -14.39 14.70
CA GLY A 69 6.12 -14.89 15.12
C GLY A 69 6.39 -14.66 16.60
N LEU A 70 6.10 -13.46 17.11
CA LEU A 70 6.23 -13.15 18.55
C LEU A 70 5.28 -13.99 19.40
N LYS A 71 4.03 -14.19 18.97
CA LYS A 71 3.06 -15.04 19.69
C LYS A 71 3.52 -16.49 19.77
N VAL A 72 4.05 -17.05 18.67
CA VAL A 72 4.55 -18.43 18.64
C VAL A 72 5.83 -18.57 19.46
N ALA A 73 6.77 -17.64 19.35
CA ALA A 73 7.99 -17.64 20.15
C ALA A 73 7.67 -17.58 21.65
N ALA A 74 6.75 -16.69 22.06
CA ALA A 74 6.34 -16.56 23.46
C ALA A 74 5.64 -17.83 23.99
N LYS A 75 4.84 -18.52 23.17
CA LYS A 75 4.12 -19.74 23.59
C LYS A 75 5.03 -20.97 23.65
N THR A 76 6.00 -21.08 22.75
CA THR A 76 6.85 -22.27 22.61
C THR A 76 8.19 -22.15 23.32
N GLY A 77 8.61 -20.94 23.69
CA GLY A 77 9.96 -20.64 24.18
C GLY A 77 11.06 -20.79 23.14
N LYS A 78 10.71 -21.06 21.87
CA LYS A 78 11.65 -21.34 20.79
C LYS A 78 11.59 -20.24 19.73
N SER A 79 12.58 -19.34 19.74
CA SER A 79 12.64 -18.20 18.82
C SER A 79 12.66 -18.61 17.35
N TRP A 80 13.30 -19.72 17.00
CA TRP A 80 13.38 -20.20 15.61
C TRP A 80 12.00 -20.58 15.04
N LEU A 81 11.09 -21.11 15.87
CA LEU A 81 9.71 -21.40 15.45
C LEU A 81 8.94 -20.10 15.14
N GLY A 82 9.20 -19.04 15.92
CA GLY A 82 8.65 -17.72 15.64
C GLY A 82 9.10 -17.17 14.29
N TRP A 83 10.39 -17.33 13.95
CA TRP A 83 10.92 -16.96 12.63
C TRP A 83 10.27 -17.74 11.49
N VAL A 84 10.17 -19.07 11.62
CA VAL A 84 9.54 -19.92 10.61
C VAL A 84 8.09 -19.50 10.38
N VAL A 85 7.32 -19.30 11.45
CA VAL A 85 5.92 -18.87 11.33
C VAL A 85 5.81 -17.48 10.73
N GLY A 86 6.66 -16.54 11.14
CA GLY A 86 6.70 -15.20 10.56
C GLY A 86 6.92 -15.23 9.05
N LEU A 87 7.92 -15.99 8.59
CA LEU A 87 8.21 -16.16 7.16
C LEU A 87 7.03 -16.78 6.40
N VAL A 88 6.40 -17.83 6.96
CA VAL A 88 5.22 -18.44 6.36
C VAL A 88 4.09 -17.43 6.22
N VAL A 89 3.84 -16.59 7.23
CA VAL A 89 2.80 -15.55 7.18
C VAL A 89 3.10 -14.51 6.10
N VAL A 90 4.36 -14.08 5.94
CA VAL A 90 4.74 -13.17 4.83
C VAL A 90 4.41 -13.81 3.48
N VAL A 91 4.82 -15.06 3.26
CA VAL A 91 4.59 -15.75 1.98
C VAL A 91 3.09 -15.95 1.70
N VAL A 92 2.31 -16.32 2.72
CA VAL A 92 0.87 -16.53 2.58
C VAL A 92 0.11 -15.23 2.34
N ILE A 93 0.58 -14.09 2.88
CA ILE A 93 -0.06 -12.80 2.66
C ILE A 93 0.40 -12.18 1.34
N ALA A 94 1.71 -12.16 1.07
CA ALA A 94 2.30 -11.49 -0.10
C ALA A 94 2.14 -12.31 -1.40
N GLY A 95 2.15 -13.64 -1.33
CA GLY A 95 2.04 -14.51 -2.49
C GLY A 95 0.73 -14.34 -3.27
N PRO A 96 -0.45 -14.37 -2.63
CA PRO A 96 -1.73 -14.23 -3.32
C PRO A 96 -2.01 -12.84 -3.88
N VAL A 97 -1.20 -11.83 -3.57
CA VAL A 97 -1.47 -10.42 -3.91
C VAL A 97 -1.53 -10.20 -5.42
N THR A 98 -0.70 -10.89 -6.19
CA THR A 98 -0.72 -10.75 -7.66
C THR A 98 -2.03 -11.29 -8.22
N GLY A 99 -2.40 -12.53 -7.88
CA GLY A 99 -3.62 -13.16 -8.40
C GLY A 99 -4.95 -12.57 -7.90
N LEU A 100 -5.01 -12.02 -6.67
CA LEU A 100 -6.26 -11.48 -6.11
C LEU A 100 -6.70 -10.16 -6.75
N PHE A 101 -5.76 -9.33 -7.18
CA PHE A 101 -6.03 -7.96 -7.61
C PHE A 101 -5.82 -7.73 -9.11
N GLU A 102 -5.26 -8.70 -9.84
CA GLU A 102 -5.19 -8.71 -11.32
C GLU A 102 -6.57 -8.59 -11.98
N GLY A 103 -7.63 -9.08 -11.32
CA GLY A 103 -9.01 -9.00 -11.83
C GLY A 103 -9.68 -7.62 -11.72
N LEU A 104 -9.07 -6.64 -11.04
CA LEU A 104 -9.67 -5.31 -10.88
C LEU A 104 -9.36 -4.42 -12.09
N PRO A 105 -10.39 -3.97 -12.84
CA PRO A 105 -10.18 -3.17 -14.04
C PRO A 105 -9.49 -1.83 -13.70
N GLY A 106 -8.37 -1.57 -14.37
CA GLY A 106 -7.53 -0.39 -14.17
C GLY A 106 -6.58 -0.46 -12.97
N VAL A 107 -6.99 -1.07 -11.86
CA VAL A 107 -6.17 -1.19 -10.64
C VAL A 107 -5.12 -2.30 -10.76
N GLY A 108 -5.46 -3.44 -11.37
CA GLY A 108 -4.55 -4.58 -11.49
C GLY A 108 -3.26 -4.24 -12.22
N LYS A 109 -3.35 -3.50 -13.33
CA LYS A 109 -2.16 -3.03 -14.08
C LYS A 109 -1.28 -2.12 -13.21
N ARG A 110 -1.87 -1.15 -12.51
CA ARG A 110 -1.13 -0.24 -11.63
C ARG A 110 -0.45 -0.96 -10.47
N LEU A 111 -1.10 -2.00 -9.94
CA LEU A 111 -0.52 -2.82 -8.89
C LEU A 111 0.67 -3.65 -9.41
N SER A 112 0.56 -4.18 -10.64
CA SER A 112 1.68 -4.84 -11.32
C SER A 112 2.84 -3.87 -11.57
N ASP A 113 2.55 -2.66 -12.04
CA ASP A 113 3.56 -1.63 -12.29
C ASP A 113 4.28 -1.22 -10.99
N LEU A 114 3.56 -1.13 -9.86
CA LEU A 114 4.15 -0.88 -8.53
C LEU A 114 4.99 -2.05 -8.00
N GLY A 115 4.68 -3.27 -8.44
CA GLY A 115 5.40 -4.48 -8.04
C GLY A 115 6.62 -4.78 -8.90
N ASN A 116 6.73 -4.17 -10.08
CA ASN A 116 7.84 -4.39 -11.00
C ASN A 116 9.00 -3.45 -10.67
N SER A 117 10.14 -4.01 -10.22
CA SER A 117 11.36 -3.25 -9.92
C SER A 117 12.03 -2.66 -11.16
N ASP A 118 11.66 -3.15 -12.35
CA ASP A 118 12.27 -2.76 -13.62
C ASP A 118 11.63 -1.50 -14.21
N CYS A 119 10.57 -0.99 -13.56
CA CYS A 119 9.89 0.24 -13.94
C CYS A 119 10.31 1.40 -13.04
N TYR A 120 10.87 2.47 -13.62
CA TYR A 120 11.19 3.70 -12.90
C TYR A 120 10.52 4.92 -13.55
N THR A 121 10.16 5.91 -12.73
CA THR A 121 9.70 7.22 -13.22
C THR A 121 10.90 8.06 -13.59
N GLU A 122 11.12 8.30 -14.88
CA GLU A 122 12.13 9.23 -15.36
C GLU A 122 11.58 10.65 -15.34
N TRP A 123 12.14 11.50 -14.47
CA TRP A 123 11.72 12.89 -14.32
C TRP A 123 12.46 13.78 -15.34
N ASP A 124 12.10 13.68 -16.63
CA ASP A 124 12.77 14.42 -17.72
C ASP A 124 12.18 15.83 -17.98
N GLY A 125 11.14 16.21 -17.25
CA GLY A 125 10.49 17.53 -17.36
C GLY A 125 9.60 17.72 -18.60
N ARG A 126 9.39 16.69 -19.44
CA ARG A 126 8.52 16.76 -20.63
C ARG A 126 7.26 15.93 -20.53
N SER A 127 7.26 14.88 -19.73
CA SER A 127 6.11 14.09 -19.29
C SER A 127 6.67 13.03 -18.34
N ASN A 128 5.87 12.41 -17.49
CA ASN A 128 6.37 11.37 -16.58
C ASN A 128 6.00 9.99 -17.14
N PRO A 129 6.62 9.49 -18.23
CA PRO A 129 6.42 8.11 -18.63
C PRO A 129 7.05 7.21 -17.57
N VAL A 130 6.30 6.22 -17.13
CA VAL A 130 6.89 5.07 -16.44
C VAL A 130 7.72 4.35 -17.51
N VAL A 131 9.04 4.40 -17.37
CA VAL A 131 9.98 3.68 -18.25
C VAL A 131 10.20 2.32 -17.59
N CYS A 132 9.92 1.25 -18.33
CA CYS A 132 10.21 -0.11 -17.90
C CYS A 132 11.26 -0.66 -18.87
N ASP A 133 12.37 -1.18 -18.33
CA ASP A 133 13.43 -1.85 -19.11
C ASP A 133 12.98 -3.21 -19.66
#